data_AF-A0A1V6TQ94-F1
#
_entry.id   AF-A0A1V6TQ94-F1
#
_cell.length_a   1.000
_cell.length_b   1.000
_cell.length_c   1.000
_cell.angle_alpha   90.00
_cell.angle_beta   90.00
_cell.angle_gamma   90.00
#
_symmetry.space_group_name_H-M   'P 1'
#
loop_
_entity.id
_entity.type
_entity.pdbx_description
1 polymer ?
#
loop_
_entity_poly.entity_id
_entity_poly.type
_entity_poly.pdbx_seq_one_letter_code
_entity_poly.pdbx_strand_id
1 'polypeptide(L)'
;MADGMNQARAVRVAELINDYRTLLLHISQQQVDVPAEDYYEEGYTVLRECHAAAQQLLSANYQPCPMTGQGSAEIEKAELQRVIIDSSARRFQAHKIYLRAAASRRWAMTRAATLRGQRPTGAHAAALKSAHSTLQQELSRVTDQHVVADLRAADLRAGHWLDDDPSLDSIRRWIQGR
;
A
#
# COMPACT_ATOMS: atom_id res chain seq x y z
N MET A 1 21.26 23.18 16.30
CA MET A 1 20.90 24.24 15.33
C MET A 1 20.29 23.52 14.16
N ALA A 2 19.08 23.90 13.76
CA ALA A 2 18.38 23.19 12.70
C ALA A 2 19.26 23.21 11.44
N ASP A 3 19.39 22.06 10.80
CA ASP A 3 20.28 21.80 9.67
C ASP A 3 19.88 22.53 8.38
N GLY A 4 18.90 23.44 8.44
CA GLY A 4 18.38 24.18 7.29
C GLY A 4 17.51 23.35 6.35
N MET A 5 17.24 22.07 6.65
CA MET A 5 16.54 21.15 5.73
C MET A 5 15.03 21.03 5.99
N ASN A 6 14.44 21.87 6.85
CA ASN A 6 13.00 21.79 7.14
C ASN A 6 12.12 21.99 5.89
N GLN A 7 12.55 22.85 4.95
CA GLN A 7 11.85 23.01 3.68
C GLN A 7 11.86 21.70 2.85
N ALA A 8 13.00 21.00 2.80
CA ALA A 8 13.10 19.72 2.09
C ALA A 8 12.23 18.65 2.76
N ARG A 9 12.19 18.61 4.10
CA ARG A 9 11.29 17.72 4.85
C ARG A 9 9.82 18.01 4.58
N ALA A 10 9.43 19.29 4.55
CA ALA A 10 8.05 19.68 4.27
C ALA A 10 7.61 19.25 2.86
N VAL A 11 8.49 19.41 1.86
CA VAL A 11 8.26 18.88 0.51
C VAL A 11 8.13 17.35 0.54
N ARG A 12 9.02 16.65 1.25
CA ARG A 12 8.97 15.19 1.35
C ARG A 12 7.68 14.68 1.99
N VAL A 13 7.18 15.38 3.01
CA VAL A 13 5.87 15.10 3.61
C VAL A 13 4.75 15.20 2.56
N ALA A 14 4.75 16.26 1.75
CA ALA A 14 3.73 16.45 0.72
C ALA A 14 3.75 15.34 -0.33
N GLU A 15 4.95 14.92 -0.77
CA GLU A 15 5.15 13.81 -1.71
C GLU A 15 4.57 12.50 -1.14
N LEU A 16 4.93 12.14 0.10
CA LEU A 16 4.46 10.92 0.75
C LEU A 16 2.94 10.89 0.90
N ILE A 17 2.34 12.02 1.30
CA ILE A 17 0.88 12.14 1.46
C ILE A 17 0.18 12.05 0.10
N ASN A 18 0.73 12.68 -0.94
CA ASN A 18 0.17 12.61 -2.29
C ASN A 18 0.19 11.18 -2.83
N ASP A 19 1.29 10.47 -2.68
CA ASP A 19 1.42 9.08 -3.10
C ASP A 19 0.46 8.17 -2.34
N TYR A 20 0.34 8.35 -1.02
CA TYR A 20 -0.63 7.63 -0.21
C TYR A 20 -2.06 7.83 -0.72
N ARG A 21 -2.48 9.07 -0.99
CA ARG A 21 -3.80 9.36 -1.56
C ARG A 21 -4.00 8.72 -2.93
N THR A 22 -2.99 8.78 -3.79
CA THR A 22 -3.01 8.16 -5.11
C THR A 22 -3.19 6.64 -5.02
N LEU A 23 -2.48 5.99 -4.09
CA LEU A 23 -2.63 4.56 -3.83
C LEU A 23 -4.04 4.21 -3.37
N LEU A 24 -4.63 4.98 -2.45
CA LEU A 24 -6.01 4.76 -2.01
C LEU A 24 -7.02 4.88 -3.15
N LEU A 25 -6.83 5.85 -4.05
CA LEU A 25 -7.64 5.99 -5.25
C LEU A 25 -7.49 4.77 -6.18
N HIS A 26 -6.27 4.30 -6.42
CA HIS A 26 -6.06 3.11 -7.23
C HIS A 26 -6.64 1.84 -6.61
N ILE A 27 -6.60 1.71 -5.28
CA ILE A 27 -7.23 0.59 -4.56
C ILE A 27 -8.75 0.63 -4.75
N SER A 28 -9.40 1.79 -4.62
CA SER A 28 -10.86 1.89 -4.79
C SER A 28 -11.29 1.51 -6.21
N GLN A 29 -10.46 1.80 -7.21
CA GLN A 29 -10.70 1.41 -8.59
C GLN A 29 -10.53 -0.10 -8.85
N GLN A 30 -9.96 -0.88 -7.92
CA GLN A 30 -9.78 -2.33 -8.10
C GLN A 30 -11.06 -3.16 -7.94
N GLN A 31 -12.19 -2.55 -7.58
CA GLN A 31 -13.47 -3.24 -7.40
C GLN A 31 -13.88 -4.06 -8.63
N VAL A 32 -14.41 -5.26 -8.38
CA VAL A 32 -14.96 -6.19 -9.38
C VAL A 32 -16.29 -6.70 -8.84
N ASP A 33 -17.26 -6.92 -9.73
CA ASP A 33 -18.52 -7.56 -9.37
C ASP A 33 -18.29 -9.05 -9.05
N VAL A 34 -18.77 -9.50 -7.90
CA VAL A 34 -18.50 -10.85 -7.38
C VAL A 34 -19.78 -11.67 -7.42
N PRO A 35 -19.88 -12.69 -8.29
CA PRO A 35 -21.00 -13.62 -8.29
C PRO A 35 -21.12 -14.33 -6.94
N ALA A 36 -22.34 -14.59 -6.47
CA ALA A 36 -22.59 -15.20 -5.17
C ALA A 36 -21.97 -16.61 -5.07
N GLU A 37 -21.96 -17.36 -6.17
CA GLU A 37 -21.36 -18.69 -6.29
C GLU A 37 -19.83 -18.68 -6.16
N ASP A 38 -19.19 -17.57 -6.52
CA ASP A 38 -17.74 -17.42 -6.54
C ASP A 38 -17.22 -16.69 -5.29
N TYR A 39 -18.10 -16.36 -4.34
CA TYR A 39 -17.75 -15.51 -3.20
C TYR A 39 -16.53 -16.01 -2.43
N TYR A 40 -16.38 -17.32 -2.26
CA TYR A 40 -15.28 -17.94 -1.49
C TYR A 40 -14.04 -18.26 -2.33
N GLU A 41 -14.02 -17.95 -3.62
CA GLU A 41 -12.81 -18.10 -4.41
C GLU A 41 -11.72 -17.17 -3.88
N GLU A 42 -10.47 -17.67 -3.89
CA GLU A 42 -9.37 -17.01 -3.20
C GLU A 42 -9.17 -15.57 -3.67
N GLY A 43 -9.13 -15.32 -4.98
CA GLY A 43 -8.85 -13.99 -5.50
C GLY A 43 -9.90 -12.96 -5.07
N TYR A 44 -11.17 -13.34 -5.01
CA TYR A 44 -12.23 -12.47 -4.49
C TYR A 44 -12.14 -12.28 -2.97
N THR A 45 -11.74 -13.31 -2.23
CA THR A 45 -11.48 -13.21 -0.78
C THR A 45 -10.36 -12.21 -0.50
N VAL A 46 -9.22 -12.34 -1.18
CA VAL A 46 -8.09 -11.42 -1.06
C VAL A 46 -8.48 -10.00 -1.47
N LEU A 47 -9.31 -9.83 -2.51
CA LEU A 47 -9.77 -8.49 -2.93
C LEU A 47 -10.61 -7.82 -1.83
N ARG A 48 -11.53 -8.54 -1.20
CA ARG A 48 -12.32 -8.03 -0.08
C ARG A 48 -11.46 -7.69 1.13
N GLU A 49 -10.49 -8.54 1.47
CA GLU A 49 -9.52 -8.26 2.54
C GLU A 49 -8.74 -6.98 2.25
N CYS A 50 -8.32 -6.76 0.99
CA CYS A 50 -7.61 -5.55 0.60
C CYS A 50 -8.48 -4.30 0.75
N HIS A 51 -9.76 -4.37 0.37
CA HIS A 51 -10.68 -3.25 0.58
C HIS A 51 -10.93 -2.97 2.08
N ALA A 52 -11.13 -4.01 2.89
CA ALA A 52 -11.29 -3.86 4.34
C ALA A 52 -10.03 -3.23 4.98
N ALA A 53 -8.84 -3.71 4.60
CA ALA A 53 -7.57 -3.16 5.07
C ALA A 53 -7.37 -1.70 4.65
N ALA A 54 -7.75 -1.33 3.43
CA ALA A 54 -7.69 0.05 2.96
C ALA A 54 -8.64 0.97 3.74
N GLN A 55 -9.85 0.51 4.04
CA GLN A 55 -10.80 1.26 4.88
C GLN A 55 -10.27 1.44 6.30
N GLN A 56 -9.70 0.39 6.90
CA GLN A 56 -9.05 0.48 8.20
C GLN A 56 -7.91 1.51 8.19
N LEU A 57 -7.05 1.46 7.17
CA LEU A 57 -5.94 2.39 7.00
C LEU A 57 -6.40 3.85 6.85
N LEU A 58 -7.49 4.07 6.09
CA LEU A 58 -8.10 5.39 5.91
C LEU A 58 -8.70 5.92 7.22
N SER A 59 -9.33 5.05 8.02
CA SER A 59 -9.94 5.41 9.30
C SER A 59 -8.94 5.62 10.44
N ALA A 60 -7.68 5.18 10.27
CA ALA A 60 -6.67 5.28 11.30
C ALA A 60 -6.24 6.74 11.53
N ASN A 61 -6.50 7.27 12.71
CA ASN A 61 -6.16 8.65 13.07
C ASN A 61 -4.65 8.86 13.20
N TYR A 62 -4.18 10.05 12.81
CA TYR A 62 -2.87 10.53 13.23
C TYR A 62 -2.97 10.97 14.70
N GLN A 63 -2.12 10.40 15.56
CA GLN A 63 -2.02 10.79 16.96
C GLN A 63 -0.76 11.63 17.12
N PRO A 64 -0.84 12.97 17.03
CA PRO A 64 0.27 13.82 17.38
C PRO A 64 0.56 13.68 18.87
N CYS A 65 1.82 13.49 19.24
CA CYS A 65 2.26 13.73 20.61
C CYS A 65 2.78 15.17 20.65
N PRO A 66 2.08 16.11 21.30
CA PRO A 66 2.48 17.51 21.27
C PRO A 66 3.86 17.68 21.92
N MET A 67 4.82 18.20 21.16
CA MET A 67 6.11 18.61 21.68
C MET A 67 5.92 19.92 22.43
N THR A 68 6.25 19.96 23.72
CA THR A 68 6.13 21.17 24.54
C THR A 68 7.33 22.10 24.28
N GLY A 69 7.11 23.20 23.57
CA GLY A 69 8.11 24.27 23.39
C GLY A 69 7.75 25.19 22.23
N GLN A 70 7.92 26.51 22.40
CA GLN A 70 7.59 27.49 21.37
C GLN A 70 8.68 27.56 20.28
N GLY A 71 8.27 27.41 19.01
CA GLY A 71 8.85 28.12 17.84
C GLY A 71 10.30 27.84 17.45
N SER A 72 10.98 26.84 18.02
CA SER A 72 12.33 26.48 17.60
C SER A 72 12.32 25.64 16.33
N ALA A 73 13.21 25.94 15.38
CA ALA A 73 13.39 25.16 14.16
C ALA A 73 13.75 23.68 14.42
N GLU A 74 14.24 23.34 15.62
CA GLU A 74 14.45 21.96 16.07
C GLU A 74 13.13 21.23 16.38
N ILE A 75 12.14 21.93 16.91
CA ILE A 75 10.81 21.36 17.19
C ILE A 75 10.12 21.09 15.86
N GLU A 76 10.16 22.05 14.94
CA GLU A 76 9.65 21.87 13.57
C GLU A 76 10.32 20.69 12.87
N LYS A 77 11.65 20.57 12.97
CA LYS A 77 12.38 19.41 12.44
C LYS A 77 11.85 18.10 13.02
N ALA A 78 11.70 18.01 14.34
CA ALA A 78 11.23 16.80 15.01
C ALA A 78 9.78 16.45 14.61
N GLU A 79 8.91 17.45 14.48
CA GLU A 79 7.54 17.27 14.00
C GLU A 79 7.50 16.77 12.55
N LEU A 80 8.29 17.37 11.66
CA LEU A 80 8.37 16.95 10.26
C LEU A 80 8.90 15.51 10.13
N GLN A 81 9.95 15.15 10.87
CA GLN A 81 10.47 13.77 10.90
C GLN A 81 9.41 12.78 11.41
N ARG A 82 8.59 13.17 12.39
CA ARG A 82 7.47 12.36 12.91
C ARG A 82 6.39 12.16 11.84
N VAL A 83 6.07 13.19 11.07
CA VAL A 83 5.10 13.09 9.97
C VAL A 83 5.67 12.27 8.81
N ILE A 84 6.96 12.38 8.51
CA ILE A 84 7.64 11.55 7.49
C ILE A 84 7.51 10.06 7.84
N ILE A 85 7.80 9.65 9.09
CA ILE A 85 7.68 8.24 9.45
C ILE A 85 6.23 7.74 9.40
N ASP A 86 5.25 8.55 9.83
CA ASP A 86 3.84 8.18 9.74
C ASP A 86 3.37 8.04 8.28
N SER A 87 3.69 9.04 7.46
CA SER A 87 3.29 9.09 6.06
C SER A 87 3.95 7.95 5.27
N SER A 88 5.22 7.65 5.56
CA SER A 88 5.94 6.51 4.99
C SER A 88 5.30 5.18 5.38
N ALA A 89 4.91 5.01 6.64
CA ALA A 89 4.24 3.80 7.11
C ALA A 89 2.88 3.60 6.43
N ARG A 90 2.09 4.66 6.28
CA ARG A 90 0.80 4.62 5.58
C ARG A 90 0.97 4.33 4.09
N ARG A 91 1.91 5.00 3.41
CA ARG A 91 2.25 4.74 2.01
C ARG A 91 2.72 3.30 1.80
N PHE A 92 3.56 2.78 2.69
CA PHE A 92 4.03 1.40 2.67
C PHE A 92 2.87 0.40 2.78
N GLN A 93 1.98 0.56 3.77
CA GLN A 93 0.81 -0.29 3.94
C GLN A 93 -0.14 -0.21 2.74
N ALA A 94 -0.41 1.00 2.24
CA ALA A 94 -1.25 1.21 1.06
C ALA A 94 -0.66 0.56 -0.19
N HIS A 95 0.66 0.67 -0.42
CA HIS A 95 1.30 0.04 -1.58
C HIS A 95 1.20 -1.48 -1.52
N LYS A 96 1.40 -2.06 -0.33
CA LYS A 96 1.22 -3.50 -0.11
C LYS A 96 -0.20 -3.97 -0.40
N ILE A 97 -1.21 -3.21 0.06
CA ILE A 97 -2.62 -3.47 -0.23
C ILE A 97 -2.88 -3.37 -1.74
N TYR A 98 -2.36 -2.32 -2.39
CA TYR A 98 -2.52 -2.10 -3.83
C TYR A 98 -1.97 -3.26 -4.65
N LEU A 99 -0.74 -3.73 -4.37
CA LEU A 99 -0.14 -4.86 -5.10
C LEU A 99 -0.98 -6.13 -4.99
N ARG A 100 -1.49 -6.45 -3.79
CA ARG A 100 -2.39 -7.59 -3.57
C ARG A 100 -3.71 -7.42 -4.31
N ALA A 101 -4.35 -6.26 -4.22
CA ALA A 101 -5.61 -5.96 -4.89
C ALA A 101 -5.47 -6.04 -6.42
N ALA A 102 -4.36 -5.52 -6.97
CA ALA A 102 -4.08 -5.58 -8.40
C ALA A 102 -3.87 -7.03 -8.90
N ALA A 103 -3.18 -7.87 -8.12
CA ALA A 103 -3.02 -9.29 -8.43
C ALA A 103 -4.39 -10.03 -8.43
N SER A 104 -5.19 -9.81 -7.39
CA SER A 104 -6.55 -10.36 -7.29
C SER A 104 -7.46 -9.89 -8.43
N ARG A 105 -7.39 -8.63 -8.82
CA ARG A 105 -8.17 -8.10 -9.95
C ARG A 105 -7.75 -8.76 -11.26
N ARG A 106 -6.45 -8.90 -11.53
CA ARG A 106 -5.94 -9.61 -12.72
C ARG A 106 -6.43 -11.06 -12.75
N TRP A 107 -6.40 -11.75 -11.60
CA TRP A 107 -6.95 -13.09 -11.47
C TRP A 107 -8.46 -13.12 -11.79
N ALA A 108 -9.24 -12.19 -11.24
CA ALA A 108 -10.68 -12.12 -11.46
C ALA A 108 -11.02 -11.88 -12.94
N MET A 109 -10.29 -10.97 -13.59
CA MET A 109 -10.43 -10.73 -15.03
C MET A 109 -10.08 -11.97 -15.86
N THR A 110 -9.03 -12.70 -15.49
CA THR A 110 -8.61 -13.93 -16.17
C THR A 110 -9.66 -15.03 -16.00
N ARG A 111 -10.21 -15.18 -14.80
CA ARG A 111 -11.32 -16.11 -14.53
C ARG A 111 -12.55 -15.76 -15.36
N ALA A 112 -12.98 -14.50 -15.35
CA ALA A 112 -14.12 -14.04 -16.13
C ALA A 112 -13.94 -14.30 -17.64
N ALA A 113 -12.74 -14.03 -18.18
CA ALA A 113 -12.41 -14.29 -19.58
C ALA A 113 -12.38 -15.80 -19.92
N THR A 114 -11.98 -16.64 -18.98
CA THR A 114 -11.97 -18.10 -19.12
C THR A 114 -13.39 -18.67 -19.13
N LEU A 115 -14.23 -18.19 -18.21
CA LEU A 115 -15.59 -18.69 -18.03
C LEU A 115 -16.58 -18.11 -19.04
N ARG A 116 -16.38 -16.86 -19.50
CA ARG A 116 -17.27 -16.15 -20.45
C ARG A 116 -18.76 -16.20 -20.02
N GLY A 117 -19.00 -16.12 -18.72
CA GLY A 117 -20.35 -16.21 -18.12
C GLY A 117 -20.90 -17.64 -17.96
N GLN A 118 -20.15 -18.67 -18.33
CA GLN A 118 -20.51 -20.07 -18.09
C GLN A 118 -20.03 -20.54 -16.72
N ARG A 119 -20.65 -21.62 -16.22
CA ARG A 119 -20.15 -22.28 -15.01
C ARG A 119 -18.81 -22.99 -15.28
N PRO A 120 -17.93 -23.10 -14.26
CA PRO A 120 -16.74 -23.93 -14.36
C PRO A 120 -17.09 -25.37 -14.76
N THR A 121 -16.39 -25.90 -15.76
CA THR A 121 -16.52 -27.29 -16.22
C THR A 121 -15.12 -27.89 -16.36
N GLY A 122 -15.04 -29.20 -16.63
CA GLY A 122 -13.76 -29.87 -16.87
C GLY A 122 -12.92 -29.22 -17.99
N ALA A 123 -13.57 -28.63 -19.00
CA ALA A 123 -12.88 -27.90 -20.07
C ALA A 123 -12.14 -26.65 -19.57
N HIS A 124 -12.62 -26.02 -18.49
CA HIS A 124 -12.04 -24.80 -17.91
C HIS A 124 -10.94 -25.12 -16.88
N ALA A 125 -10.87 -26.36 -16.38
CA ALA A 125 -10.10 -26.70 -15.18
C ALA A 125 -8.61 -26.35 -15.28
N ALA A 126 -7.97 -26.63 -16.42
CA ALA A 126 -6.54 -26.34 -16.61
C ALA A 126 -6.24 -24.84 -16.60
N ALA A 127 -7.05 -24.02 -17.29
CA ALA A 127 -6.90 -22.58 -17.33
C ALA A 127 -7.16 -21.92 -15.96
N LEU A 128 -8.21 -22.34 -15.26
CA LEU A 128 -8.51 -21.84 -13.91
C LEU A 128 -7.41 -22.18 -12.91
N LYS A 129 -6.87 -23.41 -12.97
CA LYS A 129 -5.74 -23.82 -12.16
C LYS A 129 -4.50 -22.96 -12.44
N SER A 130 -4.21 -22.71 -13.72
CA SER A 130 -3.10 -21.83 -14.10
C SER A 130 -3.28 -20.42 -13.55
N ALA A 131 -4.47 -19.84 -13.69
CA ALA A 131 -4.77 -18.50 -13.15
C ALA A 131 -4.56 -18.44 -11.63
N HIS A 132 -5.01 -19.47 -10.91
CA HIS A 132 -4.80 -19.57 -9.46
C HIS A 132 -3.30 -19.70 -9.10
N SER A 133 -2.53 -20.51 -9.81
CA SER A 133 -1.08 -20.59 -9.60
C SER A 133 -0.37 -19.26 -9.85
N THR A 134 -0.79 -18.50 -10.87
CA THR A 134 -0.28 -17.15 -11.12
C THR A 134 -0.62 -16.20 -9.96
N LEU A 135 -1.86 -16.22 -9.46
CA LEU A 135 -2.25 -15.42 -8.29
C LEU A 135 -1.34 -15.71 -7.09
N GLN A 136 -1.15 -16.98 -6.75
CA GLN A 136 -0.28 -17.41 -5.65
C GLN A 136 1.14 -16.90 -5.81
N GLN A 137 1.71 -17.01 -7.02
CA GLN A 137 3.06 -16.52 -7.31
C GLN A 137 3.16 -15.00 -7.18
N GLU A 138 2.15 -14.26 -7.63
CA GLU A 138 2.12 -12.81 -7.47
C GLU A 138 2.02 -12.41 -6.00
N LEU A 139 1.11 -13.03 -5.24
CA LEU A 139 0.92 -12.76 -3.81
C LEU A 139 2.17 -13.10 -3.00
N SER A 140 2.86 -14.19 -3.32
CA SER A 140 4.09 -14.60 -2.63
C SER A 140 5.25 -13.62 -2.83
N ARG A 141 5.23 -12.82 -3.92
CA ARG A 141 6.23 -11.77 -4.19
C ARG A 141 5.96 -10.50 -3.39
N VAL A 142 4.74 -10.29 -2.90
CA VAL A 142 4.37 -9.11 -2.10
C VAL A 142 4.90 -9.23 -0.67
N THR A 143 6.22 -9.09 -0.54
CA THR A 143 6.95 -9.06 0.73
C THR A 143 7.25 -7.63 1.15
N ASP A 144 7.45 -7.39 2.45
CA ASP A 144 7.80 -6.06 2.95
C ASP A 144 9.08 -5.52 2.30
N GLN A 145 10.07 -6.39 2.08
CA GLN A 145 11.33 -6.01 1.44
C GLN A 145 11.11 -5.59 -0.01
N HIS A 146 10.27 -6.32 -0.75
CA HIS A 146 9.92 -5.96 -2.12
C HIS A 146 9.20 -4.61 -2.18
N VAL A 147 8.23 -4.38 -1.29
CA VAL A 147 7.45 -3.14 -1.22
C VAL A 147 8.36 -1.93 -0.92
N VAL A 148 9.25 -2.01 0.08
CA VAL A 148 10.17 -0.91 0.39
C VAL A 148 11.17 -0.68 -0.74
N ALA A 149 11.70 -1.74 -1.34
CA ALA A 149 12.63 -1.61 -2.46
C ALA A 149 11.98 -0.93 -3.67
N ASP A 150 10.73 -1.29 -4.00
CA ASP A 150 9.99 -0.69 -5.10
C ASP A 150 9.68 0.79 -4.87
N LEU A 151 9.17 1.13 -3.67
CA LEU A 151 8.91 2.53 -3.28
C LEU A 151 10.19 3.37 -3.32
N ARG A 152 11.29 2.87 -2.74
CA ARG A 152 12.57 3.58 -2.73
C ARG A 152 13.13 3.75 -4.14
N ALA A 153 12.99 2.74 -5.00
CA ALA A 153 13.40 2.85 -6.39
C ALA A 153 12.55 3.88 -7.15
N ALA A 154 11.25 3.98 -6.87
CA ALA A 154 10.38 5.00 -7.44
C ALA A 154 10.79 6.41 -6.98
N ASP A 155 11.07 6.59 -5.70
CA ASP A 155 11.50 7.87 -5.14
C ASP A 155 12.84 8.35 -5.72
N LEU A 156 13.80 7.43 -5.88
CA LEU A 156 15.09 7.73 -6.52
C LEU A 156 14.92 8.15 -7.99
N ARG A 157 14.03 7.47 -8.74
CA ARG A 157 13.74 7.84 -10.13
C ARG A 157 13.07 9.21 -10.23
N ALA A 158 12.25 9.57 -9.24
CA ALA A 158 11.58 10.87 -9.18
C ALA A 158 12.49 12.01 -8.68
N GLY A 159 13.69 11.70 -8.17
CA GLY A 159 14.63 12.70 -7.66
C GLY A 159 14.22 13.32 -6.32
N HIS A 160 13.42 12.60 -5.52
CA HIS A 160 12.99 13.05 -4.20
C HIS A 160 14.17 13.12 -3.21
N TRP A 161 14.03 13.99 -2.20
CA TRP A 161 14.98 14.06 -1.08
C TRP A 161 14.64 13.00 -0.03
N LEU A 162 15.61 12.14 0.33
CA LEU A 162 15.37 10.90 1.09
C LEU A 162 16.20 10.76 2.37
N ASP A 163 16.94 11.80 2.79
CA ASP A 163 17.92 11.65 3.89
C ASP A 163 17.25 11.25 5.22
N ASP A 164 16.01 11.68 5.44
CA ASP A 164 15.22 11.35 6.64
C ASP A 164 14.16 10.26 6.41
N ASP A 165 14.18 9.57 5.26
CA ASP A 165 13.25 8.48 5.01
C ASP A 165 13.53 7.30 5.97
N PRO A 166 12.48 6.73 6.61
CA PRO A 166 12.67 5.70 7.60
C PRO A 166 13.10 4.37 6.97
N SER A 167 13.91 3.60 7.70
CA SER A 167 14.19 2.20 7.37
C SER A 167 12.92 1.33 7.47
N LEU A 168 12.95 0.14 6.83
CA LEU A 168 11.87 -0.85 6.97
C LEU A 168 11.61 -1.21 8.44
N ASP A 169 12.66 -1.35 9.25
CA ASP A 169 12.51 -1.67 10.68
C ASP A 169 11.88 -0.52 11.47
N SER A 170 12.18 0.73 11.11
CA SER A 170 11.50 1.90 11.69
C SER A 170 10.02 1.92 11.31
N ILE A 171 9.69 1.66 10.04
CA ILE A 171 8.30 1.55 9.56
C ILE A 171 7.55 0.44 10.31
N ARG A 172 8.13 -0.75 10.43
CA ARG A 172 7.51 -1.88 11.14
C ARG A 172 7.25 -1.58 12.61
N ARG A 173 8.23 -1.02 13.32
CA ARG A 173 8.06 -0.61 14.72
C ARG A 173 6.97 0.45 14.87
N TRP A 174 6.91 1.40 13.95
CA TRP A 174 5.85 2.41 13.95
C TRP A 174 4.46 1.80 13.80
N ILE A 175 4.31 0.84 12.88
CA ILE A 175 3.05 0.14 12.63
C ILE A 175 2.63 -0.70 13.85
N GLN A 176 3.57 -1.38 14.50
CA GLN A 176 3.30 -2.24 15.66
C GLN A 176 3.00 -1.46 16.94
N GLY A 177 3.55 -0.26 17.09
CA GLY A 177 3.33 0.60 18.26
C GLY A 177 2.02 1.40 18.21
N ARG A 178 1.12 1.08 17.28
CA ARG A 178 -0.13 1.81 17.01
C ARG A 178 -1.37 1.04 17.43
#